data_AF-A0A3M2JW88-F1
#
_entry.id   AF-A0A3M2JW88-F1
#
_cell.length_a   1.000
_cell.length_b   1.000
_cell.length_c   1.000
_cell.angle_alpha   90.00
_cell.angle_beta   90.00
_cell.angle_gamma   90.00
#
_symmetry.space_group_name_H-M   'P 1'
#
loop_
_entity.id
_entity.type
_entity.pdbx_description
1 polymer ?
#
loop_
_entity_poly.entity_id
_entity_poly.type
_entity_poly.pdbx_seq_one_letter_code
_entity_poly.pdbx_strand_id
1 'polypeptide(L)'
;MERVATINRVQVVDGVAQVQLDGEVQEFKVAELPQKFIRWQLDYKHSVYDAIEKDEYIPFNAGHLPVVGTWSKTGLVPNLANKGVGFTPKDEYLEHYLNLVESAVEEIQQLPPYAVDETRSLRVNTARELYSHPEHIDWRRLALLEIFEGSTFKNLCAHPFASVLWTGNAPVFVSFQVDCVVEIITPEDLRYRFAWAMRRLFEYEPFHVVQTIYPYSYCFWVYNYADKTPKRRYPGRRNDNTVNEGDGKIERKEMPRE
;
A
#
# COMPACT_ATOMS: atom_id res chain seq x y z
N MET A 1 12.24 -20.74 -11.50
CA MET A 1 12.71 -21.13 -10.15
C MET A 1 14.17 -20.75 -9.89
N GLU A 2 15.17 -21.19 -10.67
CA GLU A 2 16.60 -20.82 -10.45
C GLU A 2 16.90 -19.32 -10.46
N ARG A 3 16.20 -18.52 -11.28
CA ARG A 3 16.38 -17.05 -11.31
C ARG A 3 16.03 -16.39 -9.97
N VAL A 4 15.01 -16.87 -9.27
CA VAL A 4 14.42 -16.20 -8.10
C VAL A 4 15.26 -16.41 -6.86
N ALA A 5 15.78 -17.62 -6.64
CA ALA A 5 16.72 -17.89 -5.54
C ALA A 5 18.00 -17.05 -5.68
N THR A 6 18.39 -16.73 -6.92
CA THR A 6 19.53 -15.84 -7.22
C THR A 6 19.19 -14.35 -7.04
N ILE A 7 17.91 -13.98 -7.08
CA ILE A 7 17.42 -12.60 -6.98
C ILE A 7 17.04 -12.23 -5.54
N ASN A 8 16.45 -13.15 -4.78
CA ASN A 8 15.95 -12.84 -3.45
C ASN A 8 17.08 -12.89 -2.42
N ARG A 9 17.58 -11.72 -2.04
CA ARG A 9 18.66 -11.50 -1.07
C ARG A 9 18.14 -11.15 0.32
N VAL A 10 16.83 -11.16 0.50
CA VAL A 10 16.17 -10.75 1.72
C VAL A 10 15.38 -11.91 2.27
N GLN A 11 15.57 -12.20 3.56
CA GLN A 11 14.73 -13.08 4.33
C GLN A 11 14.27 -12.35 5.58
N VAL A 12 13.01 -12.55 5.98
CA VAL A 12 12.50 -11.99 7.25
C VAL A 12 12.17 -13.13 8.18
N VAL A 13 12.81 -13.12 9.35
CA VAL A 13 12.63 -14.13 10.40
C VAL A 13 12.45 -13.41 11.72
N ASP A 14 11.38 -13.74 12.46
CA ASP A 14 11.10 -13.21 13.80
C ASP A 14 11.18 -11.67 13.92
N GLY A 15 10.72 -10.96 12.89
CA GLY A 15 10.72 -9.49 12.86
C GLY A 15 12.09 -8.86 12.57
N VAL A 16 13.04 -9.64 12.07
CA VAL A 16 14.33 -9.16 11.59
C VAL A 16 14.46 -9.47 10.10
N ALA A 17 14.72 -8.44 9.30
CA ALA A 17 15.06 -8.61 7.89
C ALA A 17 16.58 -8.80 7.76
N GLN A 18 16.98 -9.96 7.25
CA GLN A 18 18.36 -10.33 6.94
C GLN A 18 18.60 -10.10 5.46
N VAL A 19 19.62 -9.30 5.15
CA VAL A 19 19.95 -8.86 3.79
C VAL A 19 21.36 -9.32 3.43
N GLN A 20 21.47 -10.12 2.38
CA GLN A 20 22.76 -10.57 1.86
C GLN A 20 23.31 -9.54 0.85
N LEU A 21 24.39 -8.85 1.20
CA LEU A 21 25.07 -7.86 0.35
C LEU A 21 26.57 -8.10 0.31
N ASP A 22 27.11 -8.25 -0.90
CA ASP A 22 28.56 -8.37 -1.14
C ASP A 22 29.27 -9.42 -0.24
N GLY A 23 28.57 -10.51 0.11
CA GLY A 23 29.09 -11.59 0.96
C GLY A 23 28.88 -11.40 2.46
N GLU A 24 28.32 -10.26 2.87
CA GLU A 24 27.96 -9.98 4.27
C GLU A 24 26.44 -10.06 4.47
N VAL A 25 26.04 -10.35 5.70
CA VAL A 25 24.64 -10.30 6.13
C VAL A 25 24.45 -9.05 6.98
N GLN A 26 23.52 -8.20 6.58
CA GLN A 26 23.08 -7.04 7.34
C GLN A 26 21.69 -7.30 7.92
N GLU A 27 21.48 -6.89 9.17
CA GLU A 27 20.21 -7.12 9.87
C GLU A 27 19.50 -5.81 10.15
N PHE A 28 18.19 -5.80 9.88
CA PHE A 28 17.32 -4.65 10.10
C PHE A 28 16.15 -5.10 10.96
N LYS A 29 15.96 -4.46 12.12
CA LYS A 29 14.77 -4.69 12.93
C LYS A 29 13.56 -4.12 12.20
N VAL A 30 12.61 -4.98 11.89
CA VAL A 30 11.35 -4.58 11.27
C VAL A 30 10.50 -3.83 12.31
N ALA A 31 9.87 -2.75 11.89
CA ALA A 31 9.06 -1.87 12.70
C ALA A 31 7.66 -1.72 12.10
N GLU A 32 6.67 -1.44 12.94
CA GLU A 32 5.36 -1.05 12.46
C GLU A 32 5.37 0.39 11.94
N LEU A 33 4.49 0.65 10.99
CA LEU A 33 4.17 2.01 10.55
C LEU A 33 3.63 2.86 11.70
N PRO A 34 3.87 4.18 11.70
CA PRO A 34 3.39 5.04 12.78
C PRO A 34 1.87 5.15 12.76
N GLN A 35 1.24 5.17 13.94
CA GLN A 35 -0.22 5.21 14.09
C GLN A 35 -0.88 6.35 13.33
N LYS A 36 -0.25 7.53 13.29
CA LYS A 36 -0.73 8.70 12.54
C LYS A 36 -0.80 8.42 11.02
N PHE A 37 0.18 7.72 10.47
CA PHE A 37 0.17 7.30 9.08
C PHE A 37 -0.90 6.24 8.82
N ILE A 38 -0.99 5.24 9.69
CA ILE A 38 -2.00 4.17 9.58
C ILE A 38 -3.40 4.79 9.55
N ARG A 39 -3.71 5.68 10.49
CA ARG A 39 -5.02 6.34 10.56
C ARG A 39 -5.31 7.13 9.30
N TRP A 40 -4.36 7.96 8.85
CA TRP A 40 -4.48 8.71 7.61
C TRP A 40 -4.75 7.81 6.41
N GLN A 41 -4.05 6.68 6.30
CA GLN A 41 -4.24 5.72 5.20
C GLN A 41 -5.61 5.03 5.23
N LEU A 42 -6.09 4.64 6.41
CA LEU A 42 -7.41 4.05 6.58
C LEU A 42 -8.50 5.05 6.20
N ASP A 43 -8.45 6.26 6.74
CA ASP A 43 -9.40 7.34 6.42
C ASP A 43 -9.39 7.64 4.91
N TYR A 44 -8.20 7.69 4.29
CA TYR A 44 -8.06 7.93 2.86
C TYR A 44 -8.70 6.79 2.03
N LYS A 45 -8.43 5.53 2.38
CA LYS A 45 -8.99 4.36 1.69
C LYS A 45 -10.52 4.31 1.79
N HIS A 46 -11.08 4.56 2.98
CA HIS A 46 -12.53 4.68 3.13
C HIS A 46 -13.10 5.76 2.20
N SER A 47 -12.48 6.95 2.16
CA SER A 47 -12.95 8.02 1.28
C SER A 47 -12.89 7.65 -0.22
N VAL A 48 -11.87 6.89 -0.63
CA VAL A 48 -11.75 6.39 -2.01
C VAL A 48 -12.85 5.38 -2.32
N TYR A 49 -13.16 4.46 -1.40
CA TYR A 49 -14.23 3.49 -1.60
C TYR A 49 -15.61 4.15 -1.63
N ASP A 50 -15.86 5.14 -0.79
CA ASP A 50 -17.09 5.93 -0.82
C ASP A 50 -17.25 6.69 -2.14
N ALA A 51 -16.15 7.25 -2.67
CA ALA A 51 -16.15 7.91 -3.97
C ALA A 51 -16.43 6.92 -5.12
N ILE A 52 -15.80 5.73 -5.10
CA ILE A 52 -16.08 4.68 -6.09
C ILE A 52 -17.56 4.29 -6.06
N GLU A 53 -18.15 4.07 -4.88
CA GLU A 53 -19.58 3.73 -4.75
C GLU A 53 -20.51 4.79 -5.32
N LYS A 54 -20.15 6.06 -5.18
CA LYS A 54 -20.92 7.22 -5.69
C LYS A 54 -20.61 7.56 -7.14
N ASP A 55 -19.75 6.78 -7.82
CA ASP A 55 -19.27 7.06 -9.17
C ASP A 55 -18.58 8.44 -9.29
N GLU A 56 -17.91 8.86 -8.21
CA GLU A 56 -17.19 10.14 -8.15
C GLU A 56 -15.78 10.03 -8.74
N TYR A 57 -15.36 11.07 -9.45
CA TYR A 57 -14.01 11.13 -10.03
C TYR A 57 -12.93 11.25 -8.96
N ILE A 58 -11.95 10.34 -8.99
CA ILE A 58 -10.79 10.36 -8.10
C ILE A 58 -9.58 10.92 -8.89
N PRO A 59 -9.17 12.18 -8.65
CA PRO A 59 -8.12 12.82 -9.45
C PRO A 59 -6.74 12.19 -9.22
N PHE A 60 -6.44 11.82 -7.98
CA PHE A 60 -5.18 11.18 -7.61
C PHE A 60 -5.35 10.43 -6.29
N ASN A 61 -4.97 9.15 -6.26
CA ASN A 61 -5.05 8.32 -5.07
C ASN A 61 -3.74 8.42 -4.27
N ALA A 62 -3.59 9.50 -3.51
CA ALA A 62 -2.38 9.80 -2.75
C ALA A 62 -2.02 8.73 -1.71
N GLY A 63 -3.01 8.04 -1.13
CA GLY A 63 -2.78 6.92 -0.21
C GLY A 63 -2.21 5.68 -0.90
N HIS A 64 -2.54 5.45 -2.18
CA HIS A 64 -2.11 4.28 -2.93
C HIS A 64 -0.89 4.52 -3.84
N LEU A 65 -0.64 5.75 -4.27
CA LEU A 65 0.39 6.09 -5.26
C LEU A 65 1.53 6.94 -4.66
N PRO A 66 2.29 6.43 -3.67
CA PRO A 66 3.48 7.13 -3.19
C PRO A 66 4.59 7.17 -4.25
N VAL A 67 5.55 8.06 -4.03
CA VAL A 67 6.82 8.04 -4.75
C VAL A 67 7.73 6.99 -4.11
N VAL A 68 8.13 5.98 -4.88
CA VAL A 68 9.13 4.98 -4.49
C VAL A 68 10.48 5.41 -5.03
N GLY A 69 11.43 5.62 -4.12
CA GLY A 69 12.84 5.87 -4.40
C GLY A 69 13.69 4.62 -4.25
N THR A 70 14.47 4.30 -5.27
CA THR A 70 15.49 3.23 -5.24
C THR A 70 16.81 3.73 -5.79
N TRP A 71 17.91 3.09 -5.41
CA TRP A 71 19.27 3.48 -5.79
C TRP A 71 19.94 2.35 -6.55
N SER A 72 20.63 2.69 -7.63
CA SER A 72 21.61 1.78 -8.22
C SER A 72 22.88 1.81 -7.38
N LYS A 73 23.69 0.74 -7.45
CA LYS A 73 24.93 0.61 -6.66
C LYS A 73 25.95 1.75 -6.93
N THR A 74 25.90 2.36 -8.12
CA THR A 74 26.86 3.38 -8.57
C THR A 74 26.22 4.72 -8.91
N GLY A 75 24.89 4.83 -8.83
CA GLY A 75 24.16 6.02 -9.23
C GLY A 75 24.24 7.12 -8.17
N LEU A 76 24.51 8.34 -8.60
CA LEU A 76 24.53 9.52 -7.72
C LEU A 76 23.12 10.01 -7.36
N VAL A 77 22.13 9.74 -8.23
CA VAL A 77 20.75 10.21 -8.08
C VAL A 77 19.79 9.02 -7.92
N PRO A 78 18.76 9.14 -7.08
CA PRO A 78 17.77 8.09 -6.93
C PRO A 78 16.92 7.95 -8.20
N ASN A 79 16.51 6.72 -8.48
CA ASN A 79 15.38 6.45 -9.36
C ASN A 79 14.08 6.67 -8.57
N LEU A 80 13.23 7.60 -9.01
CA LEU A 80 11.95 7.91 -8.38
C LEU A 80 10.80 7.53 -9.31
N ALA A 81 9.80 6.81 -8.80
CA ALA A 81 8.60 6.46 -9.57
C ALA A 81 7.36 6.41 -8.68
N ASN A 82 6.23 6.92 -9.18
CA ASN A 82 4.94 6.64 -8.56
C ASN A 82 4.59 5.16 -8.77
N LYS A 83 4.23 4.47 -7.70
CA LYS A 83 3.88 3.05 -7.76
C LYS A 83 2.68 2.76 -6.86
N GLY A 84 1.81 1.84 -7.28
CA GLY A 84 0.70 1.36 -6.46
C GLY A 84 1.20 0.53 -5.28
N VAL A 85 1.00 1.02 -4.07
CA VAL A 85 1.40 0.36 -2.81
C VAL A 85 0.16 0.08 -1.97
N GLY A 86 0.02 -1.16 -1.51
CA GLY A 86 -1.09 -1.63 -0.70
C GLY A 86 -0.63 -2.25 0.62
N PHE A 87 -1.56 -2.40 1.55
CA PHE A 87 -1.34 -3.22 2.75
C PHE A 87 -1.64 -4.68 2.44
N THR A 88 -1.10 -5.57 3.27
CA THR A 88 -1.40 -7.00 3.22
C THR A 88 -1.88 -7.48 4.59
N PRO A 89 -2.72 -8.54 4.63
CA PRO A 89 -3.06 -9.20 5.88
C PRO A 89 -1.80 -9.74 6.58
N LYS A 90 -1.87 -9.98 7.89
CA LYS A 90 -0.92 -10.84 8.59
C LYS A 90 -0.98 -12.26 8.06
N ASP A 91 0.09 -13.01 8.25
CA ASP A 91 0.24 -14.36 7.68
C ASP A 91 -0.88 -15.30 8.12
N GLU A 92 -1.32 -15.20 9.39
CA GLU A 92 -2.43 -16.00 9.92
C GLU A 92 -3.81 -15.69 9.31
N TYR A 93 -3.98 -14.53 8.66
CA TYR A 93 -5.23 -14.15 7.98
C TYR A 93 -5.12 -14.17 6.45
N LEU A 94 -3.92 -14.43 5.92
CA LEU A 94 -3.63 -14.24 4.50
C LEU A 94 -4.46 -15.16 3.60
N GLU A 95 -4.60 -16.44 3.96
CA GLU A 95 -5.43 -17.39 3.21
C GLU A 95 -6.91 -17.01 3.24
N HIS A 96 -7.42 -16.55 4.39
CA HIS A 96 -8.80 -16.11 4.52
C HIS A 96 -9.13 -14.97 3.54
N TYR A 97 -8.33 -13.91 3.56
CA TYR A 97 -8.53 -12.76 2.67
C TYR A 97 -8.21 -13.06 1.22
N LEU A 98 -7.25 -13.95 0.94
CA LEU A 98 -6.98 -14.40 -0.42
C LEU A 98 -8.21 -15.09 -1.02
N ASN A 99 -8.79 -16.05 -0.29
CA ASN A 99 -10.00 -16.75 -0.73
C ASN A 99 -11.16 -15.78 -0.94
N LEU A 100 -11.39 -14.85 -0.01
CA LEU A 100 -12.42 -13.83 -0.13
C LEU A 100 -12.27 -13.02 -1.43
N VAL A 101 -11.06 -12.56 -1.72
CA VAL A 101 -10.78 -11.71 -2.89
C VAL A 101 -10.83 -12.50 -4.19
N GLU A 102 -10.25 -13.71 -4.23
CA GLU A 102 -10.28 -14.57 -5.42
C GLU A 102 -11.72 -14.99 -5.77
N SER A 103 -12.54 -15.36 -4.78
CA SER A 103 -13.97 -15.67 -5.01
C SER A 103 -14.75 -14.48 -5.54
N ALA A 104 -14.52 -13.27 -5.03
CA ALA A 104 -15.16 -12.07 -5.56
C ALA A 104 -14.77 -11.79 -7.02
N VAL A 105 -13.49 -11.97 -7.36
CA VAL A 105 -13.01 -11.82 -8.74
C VAL A 105 -13.69 -12.84 -9.66
N GLU A 106 -13.80 -14.10 -9.24
CA GLU A 106 -14.49 -15.14 -10.01
C GLU A 106 -15.97 -14.82 -10.21
N GLU A 107 -16.67 -14.36 -9.16
CA GLU A 107 -18.07 -13.96 -9.24
C GLU A 107 -18.27 -12.79 -10.22
N ILE A 108 -17.43 -11.76 -10.15
CA ILE A 108 -17.44 -10.63 -11.09
C ILE A 108 -17.30 -11.09 -12.54
N GLN A 109 -16.45 -12.10 -12.79
CA GLN A 109 -16.25 -12.63 -14.14
C GLN A 109 -17.45 -13.40 -14.70
N GLN A 110 -18.34 -13.89 -13.84
CA GLN A 110 -19.58 -14.57 -14.26
C GLN A 110 -20.75 -13.60 -14.47
N LEU A 111 -20.66 -12.38 -13.93
CA LEU A 111 -21.70 -11.37 -14.08
C LEU A 111 -21.75 -10.83 -15.52
N PRO A 112 -22.96 -10.47 -16.02
CA PRO A 112 -23.10 -9.92 -17.35
C PRO A 112 -22.47 -8.52 -17.45
N PRO A 113 -22.04 -8.06 -18.65
CA PRO A 113 -21.38 -6.76 -18.82
C PRO A 113 -22.16 -5.53 -18.35
N TYR A 114 -23.49 -5.64 -18.20
CA TYR A 114 -24.37 -4.57 -17.73
C TYR A 114 -24.54 -4.53 -16.21
N ALA A 115 -24.00 -5.51 -15.46
CA ALA A 115 -24.07 -5.57 -14.00
C ALA A 115 -23.04 -4.63 -13.33
N VAL A 116 -23.01 -3.37 -13.77
CA VAL A 116 -21.99 -2.38 -13.35
C VAL A 116 -22.10 -2.09 -11.86
N ASP A 117 -23.32 -1.95 -11.32
CA ASP A 117 -23.54 -1.60 -9.93
C ASP A 117 -23.26 -2.79 -9.00
N GLU A 118 -23.61 -4.01 -9.41
CA GLU A 118 -23.34 -5.25 -8.69
C GLU A 118 -21.84 -5.51 -8.61
N THR A 119 -21.13 -5.41 -9.75
CA THR A 119 -19.67 -5.56 -9.77
C THR A 119 -18.98 -4.46 -8.97
N ARG A 120 -19.44 -3.20 -9.03
CA ARG A 120 -18.92 -2.11 -8.20
C ARG A 120 -19.11 -2.40 -6.71
N SER A 121 -20.31 -2.79 -6.30
CA SER A 121 -20.64 -3.09 -4.90
C SER A 121 -19.81 -4.24 -4.36
N LEU A 122 -19.69 -5.34 -5.12
CA LEU A 122 -18.90 -6.49 -4.73
C LEU A 122 -17.42 -6.12 -4.54
N ARG A 123 -16.81 -5.40 -5.50
CA ARG A 123 -15.42 -4.95 -5.41
C ARG A 123 -15.15 -4.08 -4.18
N VAL A 124 -16.02 -3.10 -3.93
CA VAL A 124 -15.86 -2.19 -2.80
C VAL A 124 -16.04 -2.93 -1.48
N ASN A 125 -17.09 -3.74 -1.34
CA ASN A 125 -17.35 -4.48 -0.11
C ASN A 125 -16.24 -5.50 0.20
N THR A 126 -15.78 -6.26 -0.80
CA THR A 126 -14.64 -7.16 -0.66
C THR A 126 -13.38 -6.43 -0.21
N ALA A 127 -13.06 -5.29 -0.82
CA ALA A 127 -11.88 -4.52 -0.43
C ALA A 127 -12.03 -3.93 0.99
N ARG A 128 -13.22 -3.42 1.34
CA ARG A 128 -13.53 -2.87 2.67
C ARG A 128 -13.38 -3.89 3.78
N GLU A 129 -13.70 -5.16 3.52
CA GLU A 129 -13.62 -6.21 4.54
C GLU A 129 -12.23 -6.30 5.20
N LEU A 130 -11.14 -6.16 4.45
CA LEU A 130 -9.80 -6.11 5.05
C LEU A 130 -9.61 -4.87 5.95
N TYR A 131 -10.10 -3.71 5.52
CA TYR A 131 -9.92 -2.46 6.23
C TYR A 131 -10.87 -2.27 7.42
N SER A 132 -11.98 -3.01 7.44
CA SER A 132 -12.87 -3.13 8.59
C SER A 132 -12.23 -3.88 9.78
N HIS A 133 -11.13 -4.59 9.53
CA HIS A 133 -10.37 -5.34 10.53
C HIS A 133 -8.90 -4.90 10.58
N PRO A 134 -8.58 -3.69 11.10
CA PRO A 134 -7.21 -3.19 11.21
C PRO A 134 -6.25 -4.14 11.95
N GLU A 135 -6.77 -4.96 12.87
CA GLU A 135 -6.04 -5.98 13.61
C GLU A 135 -5.56 -7.15 12.75
N HIS A 136 -6.16 -7.36 11.57
CA HIS A 136 -5.76 -8.38 10.60
C HIS A 136 -4.68 -7.90 9.63
N ILE A 137 -4.36 -6.60 9.59
CA ILE A 137 -3.35 -6.03 8.69
C ILE A 137 -1.96 -6.13 9.33
N ASP A 138 -0.96 -6.49 8.53
CA ASP A 138 0.44 -6.44 8.98
C ASP A 138 1.03 -5.04 8.73
N TRP A 139 1.02 -4.20 9.77
CA TRP A 139 1.53 -2.83 9.72
C TRP A 139 3.05 -2.73 9.53
N ARG A 140 3.75 -3.85 9.49
CA ARG A 140 5.19 -3.92 9.26
C ARG A 140 5.56 -4.07 7.79
N ARG A 141 4.58 -4.34 6.92
CA ARG A 141 4.83 -4.60 5.50
C ARG A 141 3.83 -3.95 4.56
N LEU A 142 4.32 -3.69 3.35
CA LEU A 142 3.53 -3.19 2.23
C LEU A 142 3.78 -4.06 0.99
N ALA A 143 2.81 -4.12 0.08
CA ALA A 143 2.92 -4.86 -1.17
C ALA A 143 2.77 -3.97 -2.40
N LEU A 144 3.46 -4.35 -3.47
CA LEU A 144 3.45 -3.69 -4.77
C LEU A 144 3.69 -4.73 -5.86
N LEU A 145 2.89 -4.72 -6.92
CA LEU A 145 3.12 -5.60 -8.07
C LEU A 145 4.14 -5.00 -9.04
N GLU A 146 5.15 -5.77 -9.43
CA GLU A 146 6.13 -5.36 -10.45
C GLU A 146 5.67 -5.80 -11.83
N ILE A 147 5.81 -4.90 -12.81
CA ILE A 147 5.21 -5.04 -14.15
C ILE A 147 6.29 -5.14 -15.23
N PHE A 148 7.31 -4.29 -15.16
CA PHE A 148 8.15 -3.94 -16.31
C PHE A 148 9.60 -4.39 -16.15
N GLU A 149 10.00 -4.90 -14.98
CA GLU A 149 11.40 -5.24 -14.68
C GLU A 149 12.37 -4.06 -14.99
N GLY A 150 11.87 -2.83 -14.80
CA GLY A 150 12.58 -1.60 -15.13
C GLY A 150 13.67 -1.20 -14.14
N SER A 151 13.99 0.09 -14.07
CA SER A 151 15.04 0.62 -13.17
C SER A 151 14.79 0.27 -11.70
N THR A 152 13.54 0.35 -11.23
CA THR A 152 13.19 -0.07 -9.86
C THR A 152 13.59 -1.52 -9.59
N PHE A 153 13.20 -2.45 -10.46
CA PHE A 153 13.53 -3.86 -10.32
C PHE A 153 15.03 -4.12 -10.34
N LYS A 154 15.74 -3.57 -11.34
CA LYS A 154 17.20 -3.71 -11.45
C LYS A 154 17.93 -3.19 -10.22
N ASN A 155 17.49 -2.06 -9.68
CA ASN A 155 18.05 -1.50 -8.46
C ASN A 155 17.80 -2.42 -7.27
N LEU A 156 16.57 -2.91 -7.06
CA LEU A 156 16.23 -3.76 -5.92
C LEU A 156 16.91 -5.14 -5.96
N CYS A 157 17.13 -5.71 -7.16
CA CYS A 157 17.92 -6.94 -7.31
C CYS A 157 19.38 -6.76 -6.85
N ALA A 158 19.94 -5.55 -6.99
CA ALA A 158 21.33 -5.26 -6.62
C ALA A 158 21.47 -4.70 -5.19
N HIS A 159 20.49 -3.90 -4.77
CA HIS A 159 20.48 -3.14 -3.52
C HIS A 159 19.01 -3.07 -3.02
N PRO A 160 18.58 -4.02 -2.18
CA PRO A 160 17.17 -4.28 -1.86
C PRO A 160 16.62 -3.30 -0.80
N PHE A 161 16.85 -2.00 -1.02
CA PHE A 161 16.36 -0.95 -0.15
C PHE A 161 15.55 0.06 -0.96
N ALA A 162 14.49 0.56 -0.34
CA ALA A 162 13.66 1.60 -0.89
C ALA A 162 13.25 2.61 0.17
N SER A 163 13.08 3.86 -0.27
CA SER A 163 12.41 4.89 0.50
C SER A 163 11.08 5.20 -0.18
N VAL A 164 9.98 5.12 0.56
CA VAL A 164 8.63 5.34 0.03
C VAL A 164 8.06 6.61 0.66
N LEU A 165 7.69 7.58 -0.17
CA LEU A 165 7.19 8.88 0.25
C LEU A 165 5.71 9.05 -0.11
N TRP A 166 4.88 9.21 0.91
CA TRP A 166 3.50 9.66 0.75
C TRP A 166 3.40 11.17 0.97
N THR A 167 2.55 11.80 0.18
CA THR A 167 2.16 13.21 0.32
C THR A 167 0.67 13.36 0.08
N GLY A 168 -0.06 13.70 1.13
CA GLY A 168 -1.48 14.05 1.07
C GLY A 168 -1.71 15.47 0.56
N ASN A 169 -2.98 15.84 0.49
CA ASN A 169 -3.41 17.11 -0.08
C ASN A 169 -3.43 18.26 0.94
N ALA A 170 -3.57 19.47 0.41
CA ALA A 170 -3.91 20.64 1.20
C ALA A 170 -5.19 20.40 2.02
N PRO A 171 -5.35 21.04 3.19
CA PRO A 171 -4.46 22.04 3.79
C PRO A 171 -3.40 21.48 4.74
N VAL A 172 -3.43 20.17 5.04
CA VAL A 172 -2.56 19.54 6.04
C VAL A 172 -1.24 19.07 5.44
N PHE A 173 -1.25 18.63 4.17
CA PHE A 173 -0.07 18.08 3.48
C PHE A 173 0.62 16.98 4.29
N VAL A 174 -0.17 16.02 4.79
CA VAL A 174 0.35 14.84 5.49
C VAL A 174 1.48 14.24 4.68
N SER A 175 2.66 14.08 5.27
CA SER A 175 3.83 13.61 4.53
C SER A 175 4.64 12.65 5.38
N PHE A 176 4.87 11.45 4.86
CA PHE A 176 5.60 10.40 5.55
C PHE A 176 6.58 9.76 4.58
N GLN A 177 7.83 9.66 5.02
CA GLN A 177 8.80 8.76 4.41
C GLN A 177 8.85 7.47 5.23
N VAL A 178 8.85 6.33 4.56
CA VAL A 178 9.04 5.01 5.15
C VAL A 178 10.23 4.36 4.45
N ASP A 179 11.21 3.92 5.21
CA ASP A 179 12.39 3.23 4.70
C ASP A 179 12.21 1.73 4.88
N CYS A 180 12.45 0.99 3.80
CA CYS A 180 12.12 -0.42 3.71
C CYS A 180 13.29 -1.25 3.19
N VAL A 181 13.40 -2.46 3.73
CA VAL A 181 14.07 -3.59 3.07
C VAL A 181 13.05 -4.24 2.14
N VAL A 182 13.45 -4.59 0.92
CA VAL A 182 12.53 -5.10 -0.10
C VAL A 182 12.83 -6.55 -0.46
N GLU A 183 11.88 -7.41 -0.16
CA GLU A 183 11.86 -8.80 -0.59
C GLU A 183 11.13 -8.91 -1.93
N ILE A 184 11.70 -9.64 -2.90
CA ILE A 184 11.08 -9.89 -4.20
C ILE A 184 10.47 -11.29 -4.17
N ILE A 185 9.15 -11.36 -4.33
CA ILE A 185 8.37 -12.60 -4.21
C ILE A 185 7.69 -12.95 -5.54
N THR A 186 7.36 -14.23 -5.71
CA THR A 186 6.87 -14.82 -6.96
C THR A 186 5.43 -15.32 -6.84
N PRO A 187 4.80 -15.76 -7.94
CA PRO A 187 3.44 -16.31 -7.93
C PRO A 187 3.15 -17.45 -6.97
N GLU A 188 4.18 -18.17 -6.52
CA GLU A 188 4.05 -19.23 -5.52
C GLU A 188 3.84 -18.70 -4.09
N ASP A 189 4.12 -17.42 -3.84
CA ASP A 189 3.93 -16.79 -2.53
C ASP A 189 2.49 -16.27 -2.35
N LEU A 190 1.86 -16.60 -1.22
CA LEU A 190 0.50 -16.17 -0.92
C LEU A 190 0.35 -14.63 -0.88
N ARG A 191 1.40 -13.90 -0.47
CA ARG A 191 1.40 -12.43 -0.42
C ARG A 191 1.37 -11.83 -1.82
N TYR A 192 2.05 -12.47 -2.78
CA TYR A 192 1.95 -12.12 -4.19
C TYR A 192 0.53 -12.35 -4.66
N ARG A 193 -0.02 -13.56 -4.41
CA ARG A 193 -1.35 -13.93 -4.91
C ARG A 193 -2.42 -12.98 -4.39
N PHE A 194 -2.33 -12.62 -3.11
CA PHE A 194 -3.21 -11.64 -2.50
C PHE A 194 -3.10 -10.26 -3.18
N ALA A 195 -1.88 -9.74 -3.35
CA ALA A 195 -1.68 -8.44 -4.00
C ALA A 195 -2.22 -8.44 -5.45
N TRP A 196 -2.01 -9.54 -6.18
CA TRP A 196 -2.50 -9.71 -7.53
C TRP A 196 -4.03 -9.81 -7.59
N ALA A 197 -4.65 -10.59 -6.71
CA ALA A 197 -6.11 -10.71 -6.61
C ALA A 197 -6.75 -9.35 -6.26
N MET A 198 -6.17 -8.60 -5.32
CA MET A 198 -6.62 -7.25 -4.97
C MET A 198 -6.53 -6.28 -6.14
N ARG A 199 -5.47 -6.38 -6.96
CA ARG A 199 -5.36 -5.59 -8.19
C ARG A 199 -6.47 -5.93 -9.19
N ARG A 200 -6.77 -7.23 -9.34
CA ARG A 200 -7.80 -7.71 -10.28
C ARG A 200 -9.20 -7.24 -9.96
N LEU A 201 -9.53 -7.02 -8.67
CA LEU A 201 -10.80 -6.38 -8.30
C LEU A 201 -11.00 -5.09 -9.09
N PHE A 202 -9.99 -4.23 -9.19
CA PHE A 202 -10.11 -2.92 -9.83
C PHE A 202 -9.49 -2.88 -11.24
N GLU A 203 -9.34 -4.03 -11.92
CA GLU A 203 -8.57 -4.12 -13.17
C GLU A 203 -9.01 -3.13 -14.24
N TYR A 204 -10.33 -2.99 -14.38
CA TYR A 204 -11.00 -2.22 -15.42
C TYR A 204 -11.41 -0.80 -14.99
N GLU A 205 -11.01 -0.37 -13.79
CA GLU A 205 -11.24 1.01 -13.37
C GLU A 205 -10.37 2.00 -14.17
N PRO A 206 -10.87 3.20 -14.49
CA PRO A 206 -10.20 4.17 -15.37
C PRO A 206 -8.86 4.67 -14.82
N PHE A 207 -8.58 4.46 -13.53
CA PHE A 207 -7.32 4.84 -12.89
C PHE A 207 -6.22 3.77 -13.03
N HIS A 208 -6.40 2.75 -13.87
CA HIS A 208 -5.40 1.72 -14.10
C HIS A 208 -4.98 1.53 -15.56
N VAL A 209 -3.71 1.16 -15.72
CA VAL A 209 -3.19 0.58 -16.95
C VAL A 209 -3.58 -0.90 -16.96
N VAL A 210 -4.32 -1.32 -17.99
CA VAL A 210 -4.67 -2.74 -18.19
C VAL A 210 -3.41 -3.51 -18.53
N GLN A 211 -3.08 -4.51 -17.72
CA GLN A 211 -1.87 -5.31 -17.86
C GLN A 211 -2.15 -6.72 -17.35
N THR A 212 -1.83 -7.72 -18.18
CA THR A 212 -2.24 -9.10 -17.95
C THR A 212 -1.26 -9.94 -17.13
N ILE A 213 -0.01 -9.47 -16.93
CA ILE A 213 1.05 -10.26 -16.27
C ILE A 213 1.86 -9.36 -15.33
N TYR A 214 2.07 -9.86 -14.11
CA TYR A 214 2.96 -9.28 -13.11
C TYR A 214 3.92 -10.38 -12.66
N PRO A 215 5.17 -10.43 -13.14
CA PRO A 215 6.05 -11.56 -12.83
C PRO A 215 6.43 -11.67 -11.35
N TYR A 216 6.37 -10.55 -10.60
CA TYR A 216 6.74 -10.49 -9.20
C TYR A 216 5.87 -9.52 -8.41
N SER A 217 5.99 -9.62 -7.09
CA SER A 217 5.56 -8.60 -6.14
C SER A 217 6.74 -8.24 -5.25
N TYR A 218 6.70 -7.05 -4.67
CA TYR A 218 7.64 -6.57 -3.69
C TYR A 218 6.96 -6.52 -2.33
N CYS A 219 7.58 -7.16 -1.34
CA CYS A 219 7.25 -6.98 0.08
C CYS A 219 8.23 -5.95 0.66
N PHE A 220 7.70 -4.76 0.95
CA PHE A 220 8.44 -3.69 1.59
C PHE A 220 8.33 -3.85 3.10
N TRP A 221 9.37 -4.36 3.73
CA TRP A 221 9.48 -4.52 5.17
C TRP A 221 10.01 -3.23 5.79
N VAL A 222 9.17 -2.59 6.60
CA VAL A 222 9.47 -1.29 7.21
C VAL A 222 10.52 -1.47 8.29
N TYR A 223 11.59 -0.68 8.27
CA TYR A 223 12.59 -0.66 9.35
C TYR A 223 12.79 0.73 9.96
N ASN A 224 12.37 1.79 9.26
CA ASN A 224 12.42 3.17 9.75
C ASN A 224 11.35 4.04 9.09
N TYR A 225 11.05 5.20 9.68
CA TYR A 225 10.16 6.19 9.09
C TYR A 225 10.50 7.61 9.56
N ALA A 226 10.00 8.60 8.82
CA ALA A 226 10.03 10.01 9.22
C ALA A 226 8.70 10.71 8.92
N ASP A 227 8.11 11.37 9.93
CA ASP A 227 7.01 12.32 9.72
C ASP A 227 7.59 13.62 9.14
N LYS A 228 7.32 13.83 7.85
CA LYS A 228 7.73 15.00 7.07
C LYS A 228 6.60 16.01 6.90
N THR A 229 5.47 15.81 7.57
CA THR A 229 4.31 16.72 7.50
C THR A 229 4.75 18.14 7.86
N PRO A 230 4.53 19.14 6.99
CA PRO A 230 4.90 20.52 7.26
C PRO A 230 4.27 21.01 8.57
N LYS A 231 5.09 21.66 9.40
CA LYS A 231 4.62 22.32 10.62
C LYS A 231 4.38 23.78 10.32
N ARG A 232 3.16 24.29 10.55
CA ARG A 232 2.89 25.72 10.44
C ARG A 232 3.67 26.44 11.53
N ARG A 233 4.46 27.45 11.15
CA ARG A 233 5.06 28.39 12.09
C ARG A 233 4.30 29.71 11.97
N TYR A 234 3.41 30.00 12.90
CA TYR A 234 2.86 31.34 13.03
C TYR A 234 3.85 32.22 13.81
N PRO A 235 4.27 33.39 13.28
CA PRO A 235 4.93 34.38 14.10
C PRO A 235 3.93 34.88 15.16
N GLY A 236 4.10 34.47 16.42
CA GLY A 236 3.52 35.19 17.57
C GLY A 236 2.26 34.66 18.24
N ARG A 237 1.67 33.49 17.88
CA ARG A 237 0.67 32.78 18.71
C ARG A 237 0.30 31.41 18.11
N ARG A 238 0.29 30.37 18.96
CA ARG A 238 0.03 28.92 18.75
C ARG A 238 1.14 28.12 18.06
N ASN A 239 1.75 27.21 18.84
CA ASN A 239 2.74 26.22 18.43
C ASN A 239 2.14 24.81 18.25
N ASP A 240 0.81 24.67 18.38
CA ASP A 240 0.10 23.42 18.19
C ASP A 240 -0.49 23.36 16.78
N ASN A 241 -0.12 22.32 16.05
CA ASN A 241 -0.68 21.98 14.73
C ASN A 241 -2.13 21.46 14.82
N THR A 242 -2.87 21.77 15.89
CA THR A 242 -4.25 21.33 16.12
C THR A 242 -5.21 22.18 15.29
N VAL A 243 -5.19 22.01 13.97
CA VAL A 243 -6.48 21.93 13.28
C VAL A 243 -7.07 20.64 13.83
N ASN A 244 -8.13 20.74 14.64
CA ASN A 244 -8.76 19.61 15.33
C ASN A 244 -8.73 18.38 14.41
N GLU A 245 -7.95 17.35 14.75
CA GLU A 245 -7.75 16.14 13.94
C GLU A 245 -9.02 15.28 13.86
N GLY A 246 -10.18 15.84 14.20
CA GLY A 246 -11.45 15.16 14.29
C GLY A 246 -11.45 14.28 15.53
N ASP A 247 -12.00 14.79 16.63
CA ASP A 247 -12.32 13.98 17.82
C ASP A 247 -13.43 12.95 17.56
N GLY A 248 -13.53 12.31 16.39
CA GLY A 248 -14.38 11.14 16.13
C GLY A 248 -15.84 11.20 16.60
N LYS A 249 -16.39 12.38 16.90
CA LYS A 249 -17.77 12.54 17.34
C LYS A 249 -18.61 12.82 16.11
N ILE A 250 -19.27 11.77 15.64
CA ILE A 250 -20.46 11.90 14.80
C ILE A 250 -21.50 12.61 15.67
N GLU A 251 -21.60 13.93 15.56
CA GLU A 251 -22.79 14.63 16.03
C GLU A 251 -23.96 14.15 15.17
N ARG A 252 -24.75 13.23 15.72
CA ARG A 252 -26.08 12.95 15.17
C ARG A 252 -26.87 14.25 15.26
N LYS A 253 -27.10 14.90 14.12
CA LYS A 253 -28.19 15.86 14.00
C LYS A 253 -29.48 15.11 14.29
N GLU A 254 -30.07 15.37 15.45
CA GLU A 254 -31.47 15.03 15.68
C GLU A 254 -32.28 15.72 14.58
N MET A 255 -32.95 14.92 13.75
CA MET A 255 -33.90 15.46 12.79
C MET A 255 -35.11 16.00 13.55
N PRO A 256 -35.73 17.10 13.07
CA PRO A 256 -36.96 17.60 13.65
C PRO A 256 -38.02 16.51 13.52
N ARG A 257 -38.73 16.24 14.62
CA ARG A 257 -39.98 15.48 14.56
C ARG A 257 -41.04 16.40 13.96
N GLU A 258 -41.52 16.06 12.77
CA GLU A 258 -42.86 16.42 12.32
C GLU A 258 -43.84 15.32 12.72
#